data_AF-A0A952IB17-F1
#
_entry.id   AF-A0A952IB17-F1
#
_cell.length_a   1.000
_cell.length_b   1.000
_cell.length_c   1.000
_cell.angle_alpha   90.00
_cell.angle_beta   90.00
_cell.angle_gamma   90.00
#
_symmetry.space_group_name_H-M   'P 1'
#
loop_
_entity.id
_entity.type
_entity.pdbx_description
1 polymer ?
#
loop_
_entity_poly.entity_id
_entity_poly.type
_entity_poly.pdbx_seq_one_letter_code
_entity_poly.pdbx_strand_id
1 'polypeptide(L)' 'GALVEVGAARKNIQWLSEHLRMKNRSLGPPTADGAGLYLVKVVYPEAFGLPCEPSGPRFISNEPRKG' A
#
# COMPACT_ATOMS: atom_id res chain seq x y z
N GLY A 1 -0.81 -4.24 6.88
CA GLY A 1 -0.84 -5.44 7.73
C GLY A 1 -0.71 -6.72 6.92
N ALA A 2 -1.75 -7.10 6.17
CA ALA A 2 -1.82 -8.42 5.52
C ALA A 2 -0.63 -8.79 4.64
N LEU A 3 -0.20 -7.88 3.76
CA LEU A 3 0.94 -8.14 2.88
C LEU A 3 2.27 -8.26 3.66
N VAL A 4 2.39 -7.60 4.82
CA VAL A 4 3.56 -7.73 5.70
C VAL A 4 3.62 -9.13 6.32
N GLU A 5 2.47 -9.71 6.71
CA GLU A 5 2.39 -11.08 7.21
C GLU A 5 2.81 -12.11 6.15
N VAL A 6 2.42 -11.88 4.90
CA VAL A 6 2.78 -12.76 3.77
C VAL A 6 4.26 -12.61 3.42
N GLY A 7 4.75 -11.37 3.29
CA GLY A 7 6.16 -11.11 2.95
C GLY A 7 7.15 -11.60 4.01
N ALA A 8 6.72 -11.65 5.28
CA ALA A 8 7.51 -12.22 6.37
C ALA A 8 7.33 -13.74 6.55
N ALA A 9 6.67 -14.42 5.61
CA ALA A 9 6.39 -15.86 5.62
C ALA A 9 5.57 -16.36 6.84
N ARG A 10 4.88 -15.46 7.57
CA ARG A 10 3.99 -15.83 8.69
C ARG A 10 2.63 -16.33 8.23
N LYS A 11 2.22 -15.93 7.03
CA LYS A 11 1.03 -16.41 6.32
C LYS A 11 1.41 -16.75 4.89
N ASN A 12 0.74 -17.73 4.30
CA ASN A 12 0.94 -18.07 2.89
C ASN A 12 0.09 -17.15 1.98
N ILE A 13 0.31 -17.25 0.66
CA ILE A 13 -0.42 -16.44 -0.33
C ILE A 13 -1.92 -16.79 -0.36
N GLN A 14 -2.24 -18.08 -0.21
CA GLN A 14 -3.63 -18.57 -0.24
C GLN A 14 -4.48 -17.97 0.88
N TRP A 15 -3.90 -17.76 2.06
CA TRP A 15 -4.54 -17.13 3.22
C TRP A 15 -5.07 -15.73 2.89
N LEU A 16 -4.36 -14.94 2.08
CA LEU A 16 -4.80 -13.59 1.72
C LEU A 16 -6.11 -13.63 0.91
N SER A 17 -6.22 -14.59 -0.02
CA SER A 17 -7.43 -14.79 -0.82
C SER A 17 -8.62 -15.21 0.04
N GLU A 18 -8.40 -16.16 0.96
CA GLU A 18 -9.40 -16.58 1.93
C GLU A 18 -9.84 -15.42 2.84
N HIS A 19 -8.88 -14.61 3.29
CA HIS A 19 -9.13 -13.44 4.12
C HIS A 19 -10.02 -12.41 3.43
N LEU A 20 -9.75 -12.10 2.16
CA LEU A 20 -10.58 -11.20 1.34
C LEU A 20 -12.00 -11.73 1.17
N ARG A 21 -12.17 -13.05 0.99
CA ARG A 21 -13.48 -13.68 0.83
C ARG A 21 -14.34 -13.59 2.09
N MET A 22 -13.72 -13.64 3.27
CA MET A 22 -14.45 -13.55 4.54
C MET A 22 -15.02 -12.16 4.84
N LYS A 23 -14.46 -11.08 4.27
CA LYS A 23 -14.88 -9.68 4.49
C LYS A 23 -15.06 -9.32 5.99
N ASN A 24 -14.29 -9.94 6.87
CA ASN A 24 -14.44 -9.81 8.32
C ASN A 24 -13.17 -9.22 8.94
N ARG A 25 -13.27 -7.96 9.42
CA ARG A 25 -12.11 -7.24 9.99
C ARG A 25 -11.56 -7.88 11.25
N SER A 26 -12.40 -8.52 12.06
CA SER A 26 -12.00 -9.17 13.32
C SER A 26 -11.04 -10.34 13.11
N LEU A 27 -11.05 -10.94 11.92
CA LEU A 27 -10.12 -12.01 11.51
C LEU A 27 -8.88 -11.47 10.80
N GLY A 28 -8.75 -10.14 10.75
CA GLY A 28 -7.70 -9.45 10.01
C GLY A 28 -6.41 -9.31 10.79
N PRO A 29 -5.30 -9.11 10.06
CA PRO A 29 -4.00 -8.86 10.68
C PRO A 29 -4.01 -7.50 11.39
N PRO A 30 -3.03 -7.26 12.28
CA PRO A 30 -2.83 -5.95 12.87
C PRO A 30 -2.79 -4.84 11.82
N THR A 31 -3.33 -3.67 12.18
CA THR A 31 -3.20 -2.46 11.37
C THR A 31 -1.71 -2.12 11.26
N ALA A 32 -1.23 -1.76 10.07
CA ALA A 32 0.16 -1.32 9.92
C ALA A 32 0.35 0.03 10.64
N ASP A 33 1.59 0.33 11.03
CA ASP A 33 1.93 1.63 11.61
C ASP A 33 1.65 2.76 10.59
N GLY A 34 1.06 3.85 11.07
CA GLY A 34 0.76 5.03 10.27
C GLY A 34 2.02 5.82 9.88
N ALA A 35 3.12 5.70 10.64
CA ALA A 35 4.35 6.44 10.39
C ALA A 35 4.97 6.15 9.02
N GLY A 36 4.68 4.99 8.42
CA GLY A 36 5.16 4.61 7.08
C GLY A 36 4.22 4.94 5.93
N LEU A 37 3.06 5.56 6.18
CA LEU A 37 2.04 5.84 5.17
C LEU A 37 2.11 7.29 4.68
N TYR A 38 2.28 7.48 3.37
CA TYR A 38 2.36 8.81 2.75
C TYR A 38 1.30 8.98 1.66
N LEU A 39 0.54 10.10 1.71
CA LEU A 39 -0.34 10.51 0.62
C LEU A 39 0.49 11.17 -0.48
N VAL A 40 0.71 10.45 -1.58
CA VAL A 40 1.63 10.88 -2.65
C VAL A 40 0.95 11.48 -3.89
N LYS A 41 -0.35 11.21 -4.07
CA LYS A 41 -1.10 11.66 -5.24
C LYS A 41 -2.59 11.67 -4.95
N VAL A 42 -3.27 12.71 -5.42
CA VAL A 42 -4.73 12.77 -5.52
C VAL A 42 -5.08 13.01 -6.99
N VAL A 43 -6.02 12.23 -7.53
CA VAL A 43 -6.40 12.32 -8.95
C VAL A 43 -7.69 13.12 -9.07
N TYR A 44 -7.66 14.18 -9.87
CA TYR A 44 -8.81 15.00 -10.22
C TYR A 44 -9.04 14.99 -11.74
N PRO A 45 -10.28 15.19 -12.20
CA PRO A 45 -10.56 15.43 -13.61
C PRO A 45 -9.73 16.60 -14.19
N GLU A 46 -9.30 16.47 -15.44
CA GLU A 46 -8.46 17.47 -16.11
C GLU A 46 -9.08 18.87 -16.17
N ALA A 47 -10.41 18.95 -16.22
CA ALA A 47 -11.17 20.20 -16.26
C ALA A 47 -10.87 21.15 -15.08
N PHE A 48 -10.33 20.64 -13.98
CA PHE A 48 -9.95 21.45 -12.83
C PHE A 48 -8.58 22.13 -12.97
N GLY A 49 -7.78 21.80 -14.00
CA GLY A 49 -6.53 22.48 -14.32
C GLY A 49 -5.49 22.47 -13.19
N LEU A 50 -5.51 21.46 -12.32
CA LEU A 50 -4.64 21.40 -11.15
C LEU A 50 -3.19 21.05 -11.52
N PRO A 51 -2.18 21.62 -10.85
CA PRO A 51 -0.78 21.24 -11.03
C PRO A 51 -0.54 19.76 -10.77
N CYS A 52 0.24 19.11 -11.64
CA CYS A 52 0.68 17.73 -11.47
C CYS A 52 2.12 17.73 -10.91
N GLU A 53 2.25 17.54 -9.60
CA GLU A 53 3.54 17.41 -8.93
C GLU A 53 4.10 15.98 -9.07
N PRO A 54 5.43 15.79 -9.09
CA PRO A 54 6.03 14.46 -9.05
C PRO A 54 5.59 13.70 -7.79
N SER A 55 5.13 12.46 -7.99
CA SER A 55 4.58 11.64 -6.91
C SER A 55 5.69 11.00 -6.08
N GLY A 56 5.63 11.17 -4.75
CA GLY A 56 6.42 10.38 -3.80
C GLY A 56 7.11 11.22 -2.73
N PRO A 57 7.45 10.64 -1.56
CA PRO A 57 8.33 11.29 -0.59
C PRO A 57 9.73 11.52 -1.19
N ARG A 58 10.38 12.63 -0.82
CA ARG A 58 11.68 13.05 -1.40
C ARG A 58 12.82 12.03 -1.29
N PHE A 59 12.70 11.02 -0.43
CA PHE A 59 13.71 9.98 -0.22
C PHE A 59 13.49 8.72 -1.07
N ILE A 60 12.40 8.63 -1.84
CA ILE A 60 12.14 7.50 -2.73
C ILE A 60 12.57 7.89 -4.15
N SER A 61 13.72 7.37 -4.59
CA SER A 61 14.14 7.50 -6.00
C SER A 61 13.24 6.63 -6.87
N ASN A 62 12.83 7.14 -8.03
CA ASN A 62 12.08 6.38 -9.03
C ASN A 62 13.01 5.49 -9.89
N GLU A 63 14.26 5.30 -9.46
CA GLU A 63 15.25 4.47 -10.14
C GLU A 63 15.11 3.00 -9.69
N PRO A 64 15.13 2.04 -10.64
CA PRO A 64 15.11 0.63 -10.28
C PRO A 64 16.36 0.30 -9.46
N ARG A 65 16.17 -0.25 -8.25
CA ARG A 65 17.26 -0.77 -7.43
C ARG A 65 17.95 -1.90 -8.21
N LYS A 66 19.18 -1.68 -8.67
CA LYS A 66 20.02 -2.76 -9.20
C LYS A 66 20.32 -3.72 -8.04
N GLY A 67 19.86 -4.96 -8.19
CA GLY A 67 20.20 -6.07 -7.29
C GLY A 67 21.63 -6.54 -7.48
#